data_AF-A0A2V9V9W8-F1
#
_entry.id   AF-A0A2V9V9W8-F1
#
_cell.length_a   1.000
_cell.length_b   1.000
_cell.length_c   1.000
_cell.angle_alpha   90.00
_cell.angle_beta   90.00
_cell.angle_gamma   90.00
#
_symmetry.space_group_name_H-M   'P 1'
#
loop_
_entity.id
_entity.type
_entity.pdbx_description
1 polymer ?
#
loop_
_entity_poly.entity_id
_entity_poly.type
_entity_poly.pdbx_seq_one_letter_code
_entity_poly.pdbx_strand_id
1 'polypeptide(L)'
;MAPGFDRGFDFFDAGFHPKSGSGEDRYHTVERRAGDVVQHAITWLTKNHPSPFFLWVHLYDPHAPYDPPPPYDTRFKDPYDGEVAYADASLGKLFAYLKQHGLYDRSLIMLMSDHGESLGAHGEAMHGIFLYDETIHVPLLFKLPSALLAGRRVSTRVRLIDVAPTLLSMLSLPLPPTFQGESLVPLM
;
A
#
# COMPACT_ATOMS: atom_id res chain seq x y z
N MET A 1 8.61 11.31 -11.59
CA MET A 1 7.17 10.99 -11.44
C MET A 1 6.76 10.08 -12.58
N ALA A 2 6.23 8.90 -12.28
CA ALA A 2 5.62 8.05 -13.30
C ALA A 2 4.28 8.69 -13.75
N PRO A 3 4.10 9.03 -15.04
CA PRO A 3 2.90 9.73 -15.49
C PRO A 3 1.67 8.80 -15.53
N GLY A 4 0.49 9.37 -15.26
CA GLY A 4 -0.80 8.70 -15.53
C GLY A 4 -1.48 8.01 -14.35
N PHE A 5 -0.89 8.03 -13.15
CA PHE A 5 -1.51 7.52 -11.93
C PHE A 5 -2.71 8.35 -11.44
N ASP A 6 -2.85 9.57 -11.92
CA ASP A 6 -3.96 10.48 -11.66
C ASP A 6 -5.25 10.13 -12.43
N ARG A 7 -5.15 9.31 -13.50
CA ARG A 7 -6.27 9.02 -14.37
C ARG A 7 -7.36 8.23 -13.64
N GLY A 8 -8.58 8.79 -13.67
CA GLY A 8 -9.76 8.16 -13.09
C GLY A 8 -10.01 8.48 -11.61
N PHE A 9 -9.13 9.26 -10.97
CA PHE A 9 -9.36 9.78 -9.62
C PHE A 9 -9.99 11.18 -9.67
N ASP A 10 -11.01 11.42 -8.85
CA ASP A 10 -11.57 12.77 -8.64
C ASP A 10 -10.57 13.70 -7.93
N PHE A 11 -9.67 13.11 -7.13
CA PHE A 11 -8.61 13.81 -6.41
C PHE A 11 -7.36 12.92 -6.37
N PHE A 12 -6.22 13.49 -6.76
CA PHE A 12 -4.92 12.80 -6.75
C PHE A 12 -3.86 13.72 -6.14
N ASP A 13 -3.24 13.28 -5.04
CA ASP A 13 -2.17 13.99 -4.36
C ASP A 13 -0.89 13.15 -4.36
N ALA A 14 -0.09 13.35 -5.42
CA ALA A 14 1.24 12.79 -5.51
C ALA A 14 2.33 13.72 -4.93
N GLY A 15 2.00 14.96 -4.54
CA GLY A 15 2.91 16.11 -4.37
C GLY A 15 4.35 15.81 -3.93
N PHE A 16 5.14 15.34 -4.88
CA PHE A 16 6.56 15.08 -4.75
C PHE A 16 7.28 16.39 -4.97
N HIS A 17 7.76 17.01 -3.90
CA HIS A 17 8.57 18.21 -4.00
C HIS A 17 10.05 17.77 -4.01
N PRO A 18 10.83 18.09 -5.08
CA PRO A 18 12.26 17.93 -5.03
C PRO A 18 12.79 18.68 -3.81
N LYS A 19 13.44 17.98 -2.86
CA LYS A 19 14.22 18.69 -1.84
C LYS A 19 15.27 19.51 -2.56
N SER A 20 15.17 20.84 -2.48
CA SER A 20 16.12 21.75 -3.12
C SER A 20 17.44 21.75 -2.34
N GLY A 21 18.34 20.83 -2.67
CA GLY A 21 19.70 20.77 -2.13
C GLY A 21 20.63 20.26 -3.23
N SER A 22 21.63 21.07 -3.60
CA SER A 22 22.64 20.69 -4.59
C SER A 22 23.54 19.59 -4.00
N GLY A 23 23.24 18.32 -4.30
CA GLY A 23 24.14 17.19 -4.00
C GLY A 23 23.51 15.89 -3.53
N GLU A 24 22.19 15.81 -3.32
CA GLU A 24 21.55 14.59 -2.83
C GLU A 24 21.07 13.66 -3.97
N ASP A 25 21.20 12.35 -3.73
CA ASP A 25 20.80 11.27 -4.64
C ASP A 25 19.32 11.39 -5.05
N ARG A 26 18.98 11.03 -6.30
CA ARG A 26 17.63 11.15 -6.85
C ARG A 26 16.59 10.41 -6.00
N TYR A 27 16.98 9.34 -5.30
CA TYR A 27 16.11 8.58 -4.41
C TYR A 27 15.67 9.38 -3.16
N HIS A 28 16.54 10.20 -2.57
CA HIS A 28 16.19 11.05 -1.41
C HIS A 28 15.31 12.25 -1.77
N THR A 29 15.27 12.63 -3.05
CA THR A 29 14.58 13.87 -3.49
C THR A 29 13.08 13.69 -3.78
N VAL A 30 12.54 12.47 -3.74
CA VAL A 30 11.16 12.17 -4.21
C VAL A 30 10.34 11.38 -3.17
N GLU A 31 10.82 11.21 -1.94
CA GLU A 31 10.07 10.48 -0.92
C GLU A 31 9.04 11.37 -0.20
N ARG A 32 7.83 10.81 0.02
CA ARG A 32 6.89 11.29 1.05
C ARG A 32 6.65 10.14 2.02
N ARG A 33 7.06 10.33 3.29
CA ARG A 33 7.00 9.31 4.34
C ARG A 33 5.57 8.88 4.66
N ALA A 34 5.42 7.65 5.15
CA ALA A 34 4.13 7.02 5.41
C ALA A 34 3.23 7.83 6.35
N GLY A 35 3.81 8.48 7.36
CA GLY A 35 3.07 9.34 8.29
C GLY A 35 2.41 10.53 7.61
N ASP A 36 3.10 11.17 6.66
CA ASP A 36 2.57 12.32 5.90
C ASP A 36 1.48 11.87 4.92
N VAL A 37 1.72 10.75 4.20
CA VAL A 37 0.73 10.16 3.30
C VAL A 37 -0.57 9.83 4.06
N VAL A 38 -0.46 9.17 5.21
CA VAL A 38 -1.62 8.84 6.05
C VAL A 38 -2.32 10.10 6.56
N GLN A 39 -1.56 11.12 6.98
CA GLN A 39 -2.15 12.37 7.44
C GLN A 39 -2.94 13.08 6.33
N HIS A 40 -2.45 13.05 5.09
CA HIS A 40 -3.14 13.60 3.93
C HIS A 40 -4.42 12.81 3.62
N ALA A 41 -4.36 11.48 3.67
CA ALA A 41 -5.54 10.62 3.49
C ALA A 41 -6.63 10.90 4.55
N ILE A 42 -6.26 11.00 5.83
CA ILE A 42 -7.19 11.36 6.92
C ILE A 42 -7.78 12.76 6.70
N THR A 43 -6.96 13.72 6.28
CA THR A 43 -7.42 15.09 6.01
C THR A 43 -8.44 15.12 4.87
N TRP A 44 -8.20 14.35 3.81
CA TRP A 44 -9.15 14.21 2.70
C TRP A 44 -10.45 13.53 3.16
N LEU A 45 -10.36 12.44 3.93
CA LEU A 45 -11.53 11.74 4.48
C LEU A 45 -12.39 12.65 5.37
N THR A 46 -11.75 13.48 6.19
CA THR A 46 -12.44 14.45 7.07
C THR A 46 -13.27 15.46 6.27
N LYS A 47 -12.77 15.88 5.10
CA LYS A 47 -13.42 16.90 4.27
C LYS A 47 -14.51 16.36 3.33
N ASN A 48 -14.41 15.10 2.93
CA ASN A 48 -15.20 14.55 1.82
C ASN A 48 -16.26 13.50 2.21
N HIS A 49 -16.36 13.12 3.49
CA HIS A 49 -17.31 12.10 3.94
C HIS A 49 -18.73 12.68 4.13
N PRO A 50 -19.74 12.26 3.32
CA PRO A 50 -20.50 11.03 3.63
C PRO A 50 -20.82 10.08 2.44
N SER A 51 -20.32 10.36 1.23
CA SER A 51 -20.56 9.51 0.06
C SER A 51 -19.66 8.26 0.04
N PRO A 52 -20.04 7.18 -0.67
CA PRO A 52 -19.11 6.09 -0.99
C PRO A 52 -17.87 6.64 -1.69
N PHE A 53 -16.70 6.11 -1.35
CA PHE A 53 -15.43 6.53 -1.92
C PHE A 53 -14.55 5.34 -2.27
N PHE A 54 -13.67 5.55 -3.24
CA PHE A 54 -12.50 4.71 -3.47
C PHE A 54 -11.27 5.49 -3.02
N LEU A 55 -10.45 4.87 -2.16
CA LEU A 55 -9.24 5.48 -1.62
C LEU A 55 -8.05 4.58 -1.92
N TRP A 56 -7.06 5.14 -2.62
CA TRP A 56 -5.77 4.51 -2.84
C TRP A 56 -4.71 5.23 -2.00
N VAL A 57 -4.14 4.53 -1.03
CA VAL A 57 -3.06 5.04 -0.16
C VAL A 57 -1.80 4.27 -0.49
N HIS A 58 -0.83 4.94 -1.10
CA HIS A 58 0.44 4.36 -1.50
C HIS A 58 1.56 4.89 -0.59
N LEU A 59 2.15 4.02 0.21
CA LEU A 59 3.29 4.37 1.06
C LEU A 59 4.59 4.19 0.27
N TYR A 60 5.60 5.01 0.57
CA TYR A 60 6.93 4.84 -0.01
C TYR A 60 7.78 3.90 0.86
N ASP A 61 7.65 4.01 2.18
CA ASP A 61 8.27 3.15 3.17
C ASP A 61 7.73 1.70 3.04
N PRO A 62 8.55 0.64 3.15
CA PRO A 62 9.98 0.63 3.50
C PRO A 62 10.92 0.54 2.28
N HIS A 63 11.07 1.63 1.50
CA HIS A 63 11.98 1.67 0.36
C HIS A 63 13.39 2.14 0.76
N ALA A 64 14.42 1.64 0.08
CA ALA A 64 15.80 2.07 0.30
C ALA A 64 16.04 3.54 -0.13
N PRO A 65 16.97 4.26 0.50
CA PRO A 65 17.77 3.88 1.67
C PRO A 65 16.95 3.92 2.95
N TYR A 66 17.00 2.84 3.73
CA TYR A 66 16.21 2.70 4.96
C TYR A 66 16.69 3.68 6.03
N ASP A 67 15.84 4.64 6.40
CA ASP A 67 16.11 5.72 7.34
C ASP A 67 14.85 5.99 8.21
N PRO A 68 14.44 4.99 9.02
CA PRO A 68 13.19 5.09 9.76
C PRO A 68 13.26 6.22 10.79
N PRO A 69 12.17 6.97 11.02
CA PRO A 69 12.22 8.10 11.95
C PRO A 69 12.21 7.62 13.41
N PRO A 70 12.63 8.47 14.38
CA PRO A 70 12.46 8.14 15.78
C PRO A 70 10.99 7.85 16.17
N PRO A 71 10.73 6.89 17.07
CA PRO A 71 11.70 6.06 17.79
C PRO A 71 12.08 4.76 17.05
N TYR A 72 11.73 4.61 15.77
CA TYR A 72 11.95 3.37 15.03
C TYR A 72 13.42 3.18 14.63
N ASP A 73 14.16 4.27 14.43
CA ASP A 73 15.61 4.33 14.24
C ASP A 73 16.45 3.59 15.30
N THR A 74 15.97 3.60 16.54
CA THR A 74 16.71 3.13 17.73
C THR A 74 16.09 1.90 18.35
N ARG A 75 14.80 1.63 18.07
CA ARG A 75 14.10 0.45 18.58
C ARG A 75 14.39 -0.82 17.78
N PHE A 76 14.86 -0.68 16.55
CA PHE A 76 15.12 -1.80 15.65
C PHE A 76 16.60 -1.84 15.30
N LYS A 77 17.16 -3.05 15.26
CA LYS A 77 18.57 -3.26 14.90
C LYS A 77 18.76 -3.13 13.38
N ASP A 78 17.81 -3.65 12.63
CA ASP A 78 17.77 -3.51 11.17
C ASP A 78 16.93 -2.27 10.82
N PRO A 79 17.48 -1.30 10.07
CA PRO A 79 16.71 -0.14 9.67
C PRO A 79 15.52 -0.50 8.76
N TYR A 80 15.56 -1.61 8.00
CA TYR A 80 14.41 -2.09 7.24
C TYR A 80 13.23 -2.45 8.16
N ASP A 81 13.51 -3.19 9.24
CA ASP A 81 12.49 -3.53 10.24
C ASP A 81 11.92 -2.26 10.91
N GLY A 82 12.77 -1.25 11.11
CA GLY A 82 12.34 0.05 11.60
C GLY A 82 11.36 0.75 10.65
N GLU A 83 11.61 0.70 9.35
CA GLU A 83 10.71 1.28 8.34
C GLU A 83 9.39 0.54 8.26
N VAL A 84 9.43 -0.80 8.28
CA VAL A 84 8.22 -1.64 8.35
C VAL A 84 7.39 -1.28 9.57
N ALA A 85 8.02 -1.13 10.74
CA ALA A 85 7.33 -0.77 11.98
C ALA A 85 6.76 0.66 11.94
N TYR A 86 7.45 1.61 11.30
CA TYR A 86 6.95 2.96 11.10
C TYR A 86 5.74 3.00 10.14
N ALA A 87 5.79 2.24 9.04
CA ALA A 87 4.69 2.10 8.09
C ALA A 87 3.45 1.47 8.75
N ASP A 88 3.62 0.38 9.51
CA ASP A 88 2.55 -0.27 10.27
C ASP A 88 1.89 0.70 11.26
N ALA A 89 2.69 1.40 12.07
CA ALA A 89 2.17 2.38 13.02
C ALA A 89 1.46 3.55 12.35
N SER A 90 1.93 3.97 11.18
CA SER A 90 1.28 5.01 10.38
C SER A 90 -0.08 4.53 9.86
N LEU A 91 -0.17 3.34 9.26
CA LEU A 91 -1.44 2.73 8.86
C LEU A 91 -2.39 2.52 10.05
N GLY A 92 -1.85 2.20 11.23
CA GLY A 92 -2.61 2.12 12.47
C GLY A 92 -3.41 3.38 12.77
N LYS A 93 -2.88 4.57 12.48
CA LYS A 93 -3.59 5.86 12.62
C LYS A 93 -4.76 5.96 11.64
N LEU A 94 -4.57 5.55 10.38
CA LEU A 94 -5.64 5.52 9.38
C LEU A 94 -6.76 4.57 9.82
N PHE A 95 -6.42 3.35 10.23
CA PHE A 95 -7.42 2.38 10.70
C PHE A 95 -8.14 2.85 11.97
N ALA A 96 -7.44 3.51 12.90
CA ALA A 96 -8.06 4.11 14.07
C ALA A 96 -9.08 5.18 13.67
N TYR A 97 -8.72 6.08 12.73
CA TYR A 97 -9.65 7.08 12.19
C TYR A 97 -10.88 6.41 11.54
N LEU A 98 -10.67 5.40 10.69
CA LEU A 98 -11.77 4.67 10.04
C LEU A 98 -12.69 4.01 11.07
N LYS A 99 -12.15 3.43 12.15
CA LYS A 99 -12.95 2.82 13.23
C LYS A 99 -13.75 3.86 13.99
N GLN A 100 -13.12 4.97 14.39
CA GLN A 100 -13.76 6.06 15.13
C GLN A 100 -14.95 6.67 14.37
N HIS A 101 -14.90 6.67 13.04
CA HIS A 101 -15.96 7.24 12.19
C HIS A 101 -16.92 6.18 11.61
N GLY A 102 -16.89 4.94 12.12
CA GLY A 102 -17.77 3.85 11.66
C GLY A 102 -17.56 3.48 10.18
N LEU A 103 -16.39 3.75 9.62
CA LEU A 103 -16.02 3.43 8.24
C LEU A 103 -15.42 2.03 8.15
N TYR A 104 -14.57 1.68 9.12
CA TYR A 104 -13.78 0.46 9.08
C TYR A 104 -14.64 -0.77 8.83
N ASP A 105 -15.72 -0.95 9.60
CA ASP A 105 -16.56 -2.15 9.52
C ASP A 105 -17.37 -2.26 8.24
N ARG A 106 -17.74 -1.14 7.60
CA ARG A 106 -18.49 -1.14 6.34
C ARG A 106 -17.62 -1.07 5.08
N SER A 107 -16.32 -0.89 5.23
CA SER A 107 -15.38 -0.84 4.11
C SER A 107 -14.82 -2.23 3.78
N LEU A 108 -14.67 -2.47 2.47
CA LEU A 108 -13.68 -3.41 1.91
C LEU A 108 -12.31 -2.72 1.97
N ILE A 109 -11.34 -3.34 2.63
CA ILE A 109 -9.97 -2.83 2.72
C ILE A 109 -9.04 -3.91 2.17
N MET A 110 -8.19 -3.53 1.22
CA MET A 110 -7.17 -4.40 0.64
C MET A 110 -5.80 -3.85 0.99
N LEU A 111 -4.90 -4.72 1.46
CA LEU A 111 -3.50 -4.39 1.70
C LEU A 111 -2.66 -5.30 0.84
N MET A 112 -1.76 -4.70 0.07
CA MET A 112 -0.81 -5.42 -0.77
C MET A 112 0.48 -4.62 -0.91
N SER A 113 1.53 -5.30 -1.29
CA SER A 113 2.81 -4.70 -1.69
C SER A 113 2.99 -4.94 -3.19
N ASP A 114 3.65 -4.01 -3.88
CA ASP A 114 3.93 -4.07 -5.31
C ASP A 114 5.10 -4.99 -5.66
N HIS A 115 6.10 -5.07 -4.78
CA HIS A 115 7.19 -6.06 -4.80
C HIS A 115 7.75 -6.28 -3.38
N GLY A 116 8.43 -7.41 -3.17
CA GLY A 116 9.20 -7.67 -1.96
C GLY A 116 10.63 -7.12 -2.04
N GLU A 117 11.44 -7.43 -1.05
CA GLU A 117 12.80 -6.91 -0.88
C GLU A 117 13.78 -8.07 -0.68
N SER A 118 14.86 -8.15 -1.46
CA SER A 118 15.76 -9.31 -1.41
C SER A 118 16.65 -9.32 -0.16
N LEU A 119 16.92 -8.16 0.45
CA LEU A 119 17.67 -8.05 1.72
C LEU A 119 19.01 -8.81 1.72
N GLY A 120 19.72 -8.83 0.58
CA GLY A 120 20.98 -9.54 0.39
C GLY A 120 20.84 -10.99 -0.09
N ALA A 121 19.61 -11.53 -0.16
CA ALA A 121 19.36 -12.84 -0.74
C ALA A 121 19.86 -12.90 -2.19
N HIS A 122 20.44 -14.04 -2.57
CA HIS A 122 20.99 -14.26 -3.91
C HIS A 122 22.03 -13.21 -4.38
N GLY A 123 22.64 -12.46 -3.45
CA GLY A 123 23.60 -11.41 -3.76
C GLY A 123 22.97 -10.09 -4.21
N GLU A 124 21.65 -9.93 -4.08
CA GLU A 124 20.93 -8.69 -4.39
C GLU A 124 20.62 -7.96 -3.08
N ALA A 125 21.19 -6.77 -2.89
CA ALA A 125 21.02 -6.02 -1.65
C ALA A 125 19.60 -5.43 -1.48
N MET A 126 18.93 -5.13 -2.60
CA MET A 126 17.61 -4.51 -2.66
C MET A 126 16.69 -5.33 -3.60
N HIS A 127 15.94 -4.69 -4.49
CA HIS A 127 15.04 -5.33 -5.44
C HIS A 127 15.22 -4.74 -6.85
N GLY A 128 14.60 -5.39 -7.85
CA GLY A 128 14.47 -4.87 -9.21
C GLY A 128 15.44 -5.45 -10.23
N ILE A 129 16.34 -6.36 -9.83
CA ILE A 129 17.25 -7.09 -10.73
C ILE A 129 16.72 -8.50 -10.98
N PHE A 130 16.32 -9.21 -9.92
CA PHE A 130 15.88 -10.61 -10.00
C PHE A 130 14.39 -10.77 -9.67
N LEU A 131 13.86 -11.96 -9.99
CA LEU A 131 12.46 -12.34 -9.79
C LEU A 131 12.36 -13.57 -8.88
N TYR A 132 13.15 -13.59 -7.79
CA TYR A 132 13.07 -14.62 -6.78
C TYR A 132 11.83 -14.43 -5.89
N ASP A 133 11.51 -15.44 -5.10
CA ASP A 133 10.34 -15.43 -4.21
C ASP A 133 10.37 -14.24 -3.25
N GLU A 134 11.56 -13.82 -2.79
CA GLU A 134 11.76 -12.62 -1.97
C GLU A 134 11.21 -11.35 -2.62
N THR A 135 11.23 -11.25 -3.96
CA THR A 135 10.76 -10.08 -4.71
C THR A 135 9.31 -10.20 -5.17
N ILE A 136 8.81 -11.42 -5.44
CA ILE A 136 7.49 -11.62 -6.07
C ILE A 136 6.41 -12.20 -5.14
N HIS A 137 6.80 -12.80 -4.01
CA HIS A 137 5.87 -13.34 -3.03
C HIS A 137 5.54 -12.29 -1.96
N VAL A 138 4.62 -11.40 -2.31
CA VAL A 138 4.23 -10.23 -1.52
C VAL A 138 3.00 -10.48 -0.64
N PRO A 139 2.81 -9.70 0.45
CA PRO A 139 1.56 -9.71 1.21
C PRO A 139 0.37 -9.33 0.32
N LEU A 140 -0.75 -10.04 0.51
CA LEU A 140 -2.05 -9.70 -0.05
C LEU A 140 -3.14 -10.08 0.98
N LEU A 141 -3.83 -9.06 1.51
CA LEU A 141 -4.87 -9.22 2.51
C LEU A 141 -6.16 -8.53 2.06
N PHE A 142 -7.27 -9.19 2.33
CA PHE A 142 -8.61 -8.64 2.16
C PHE A 142 -9.32 -8.60 3.51
N LYS A 143 -9.74 -7.43 3.93
CA LYS A 143 -10.71 -7.24 5.02
C LYS A 143 -12.05 -6.91 4.36
N LEU A 144 -13.00 -7.84 4.46
CA LEU A 144 -14.36 -7.61 3.97
C LEU A 144 -15.20 -6.83 5.01
N PRO A 145 -16.33 -6.22 4.60
CA PRO A 145 -17.27 -5.61 5.54
C PRO A 145 -17.74 -6.58 6.63
N SER A 146 -18.02 -6.06 7.82
CA SER A 146 -18.50 -6.80 9.01
C SER A 146 -17.62 -8.00 9.40
N ALA A 147 -16.32 -7.94 9.11
CA ALA A 147 -15.36 -9.03 9.35
C ALA A 147 -15.76 -10.35 8.67
N LEU A 148 -16.49 -10.28 7.54
CA LEU A 148 -16.84 -11.45 6.74
C LEU A 148 -15.57 -12.19 6.31
N LEU A 149 -15.55 -13.52 6.50
CA LEU A 149 -14.41 -14.40 6.23
C LEU A 149 -13.12 -14.06 7.02
N ALA A 150 -13.21 -13.31 8.12
CA ALA A 150 -12.04 -13.02 8.95
C ALA A 150 -11.35 -14.30 9.42
N GLY A 151 -10.01 -14.32 9.35
CA GLY A 151 -9.19 -15.47 9.71
C GLY A 151 -9.09 -16.55 8.62
N ARG A 152 -9.83 -16.44 7.50
CA ARG A 152 -9.66 -17.35 6.36
C ARG A 152 -8.30 -17.13 5.70
N ARG A 153 -7.60 -18.23 5.41
CA ARG A 153 -6.36 -18.25 4.65
C ARG A 153 -6.55 -19.04 3.37
N VAL A 154 -6.15 -18.45 2.24
CA VAL A 154 -6.12 -19.11 0.93
C VAL A 154 -4.68 -19.47 0.61
N SER A 155 -4.39 -20.75 0.40
CA SER A 155 -3.05 -21.24 0.04
C SER A 155 -2.79 -21.31 -1.46
N THR A 156 -3.85 -21.15 -2.27
CA THR A 156 -3.73 -21.11 -3.73
C THR A 156 -2.90 -19.90 -4.15
N ARG A 157 -1.94 -20.09 -5.06
CA ARG A 157 -1.16 -19.00 -5.63
C ARG A 157 -2.06 -18.09 -6.46
N VAL A 158 -1.98 -16.79 -6.19
CA VAL A 158 -2.70 -15.71 -6.88
C VAL A 158 -1.70 -14.62 -7.31
N ARG A 159 -2.16 -13.62 -8.05
CA ARG A 159 -1.31 -12.54 -8.57
C ARG A 159 -1.91 -11.17 -8.23
N LEU A 160 -1.08 -10.14 -8.13
CA LEU A 160 -1.57 -8.77 -7.90
C LEU A 160 -2.53 -8.29 -9.00
N ILE A 161 -2.35 -8.75 -10.24
CA ILE A 161 -3.26 -8.42 -11.35
C ILE A 161 -4.69 -8.94 -11.15
N ASP A 162 -4.89 -9.90 -10.25
CA ASP A 162 -6.18 -10.48 -9.90
C ASP A 162 -6.98 -9.56 -8.93
N VAL A 163 -6.34 -8.54 -8.32
CA VAL A 163 -6.98 -7.65 -7.34
C VAL A 163 -8.04 -6.75 -7.98
N ALA A 164 -7.72 -6.10 -9.11
CA ALA A 164 -8.66 -5.23 -9.80
C ALA A 164 -9.93 -5.98 -10.28
N PRO A 165 -9.86 -7.13 -10.96
CA PRO A 165 -11.07 -7.89 -11.31
C PRO A 165 -11.82 -8.42 -10.08
N THR A 166 -11.12 -8.77 -8.99
CA THR A 166 -11.76 -9.14 -7.72
C THR A 166 -12.60 -8.00 -7.15
N LEU A 167 -12.04 -6.79 -7.09
CA LEU A 167 -12.75 -5.60 -6.60
C LEU A 167 -14.00 -5.31 -7.43
N LEU A 168 -13.86 -5.27 -8.76
CA LEU A 168 -14.99 -5.03 -9.67
C LEU A 168 -16.07 -6.11 -9.51
N SER A 169 -15.68 -7.38 -9.39
CA SER A 169 -16.59 -8.51 -9.16
C SER A 169 -17.35 -8.36 -7.83
N MET A 170 -16.69 -7.96 -6.73
CA MET A 170 -17.33 -7.75 -5.43
C MET A 170 -18.32 -6.58 -5.45
N LEU A 171 -18.04 -5.56 -6.26
CA LEU A 171 -18.89 -4.39 -6.42
C LEU A 171 -19.98 -4.58 -7.49
N SER A 172 -20.06 -5.76 -8.10
CA SER A 172 -20.98 -6.04 -9.23
C SER A 172 -20.81 -5.06 -10.40
N LEU A 173 -19.57 -4.62 -10.64
CA LEU A 173 -19.22 -3.72 -11.75
C LEU A 173 -18.73 -4.51 -12.97
N PRO A 174 -18.89 -3.96 -14.19
CA PRO A 174 -18.40 -4.61 -15.41
C PRO A 174 -16.90 -4.85 -15.37
N LEU A 175 -16.48 -6.03 -15.82
CA LEU A 175 -15.07 -6.39 -15.99
C LEU A 175 -14.62 -6.04 -17.42
N PRO A 176 -13.66 -5.11 -17.60
CA PRO A 176 -13.12 -4.81 -18.91
C PRO A 176 -12.44 -6.04 -19.52
N PRO A 177 -12.66 -6.36 -20.81
CA PRO A 177 -12.02 -7.51 -21.45
C PRO A 177 -10.50 -7.38 -21.60
N THR A 178 -9.95 -6.19 -21.33
CA THR A 178 -8.51 -5.92 -21.34
C THR A 178 -7.81 -6.39 -20.06
N PHE A 179 -8.54 -6.75 -19.01
CA PHE A 179 -7.94 -7.23 -17.77
C PHE A 179 -7.42 -8.67 -17.96
N GLN A 180 -6.16 -8.90 -17.55
CA GLN A 180 -5.51 -10.21 -17.65
C GLN A 180 -5.62 -11.04 -16.37
N GLY A 181 -6.03 -10.41 -15.26
CA GLY A 181 -6.27 -11.09 -13.99
C GLY A 181 -7.64 -11.76 -13.95
N GLU A 182 -7.81 -12.65 -12.98
CA GLU A 182 -9.07 -13.35 -12.72
C GLU A 182 -9.63 -12.94 -11.36
N SER A 183 -10.96 -12.98 -11.19
CA SER A 183 -11.56 -12.69 -9.89
C SER A 183 -11.22 -13.78 -8.88
N LEU A 184 -10.75 -13.38 -7.70
CA LEU A 184 -10.43 -14.26 -6.58
C LEU A 184 -11.66 -14.62 -5.74
N VAL A 185 -12.84 -14.04 -6.03
CA VAL A 185 -14.09 -14.32 -5.31
C VAL A 185 -14.40 -15.81 -5.19
N PRO A 186 -14.18 -16.69 -6.21
CA PRO A 186 -14.41 -18.13 -6.07
C PRO A 186 -13.49 -18.83 -5.05
N LEU A 187 -12.38 -18.21 -4.65
CA LEU A 187 -11.45 -18.73 -3.65
C LEU A 187 -11.77 -18.24 -2.23
N MET A 188 -12.63 -17.22 -2.08
CA MET A 188 -13.00 -16.59 -0.81
C MET A 188 -14.19 -17.27 -0.15
#